data_AF-A0A7J4R089-F1
#
_entry.id   AF-A0A7J4R089-F1
#
_cell.length_a   1.000
_cell.length_b   1.000
_cell.length_c   1.000
_cell.angle_alpha   90.00
_cell.angle_beta   90.00
_cell.angle_gamma   90.00
#
_symmetry.space_group_name_H-M   'P 1'
#
loop_
_entity.id
_entity.type
_entity.pdbx_description
1 polymer ?
#
loop_
_entity_poly.entity_id
_entity_poly.type
_entity_poly.pdbx_seq_one_letter_code
_entity_poly.pdbx_strand_id
1 'polypeptide(L)'
;MVQEGWLTGHNESLSEHNLGDRSPWFEPDTSQRTVLLGNGFVPSAPMTKALMSLSTTPLNEEFRNNGQGGSTAPNNYDGWGLLNLSEILDFERLKQTSEDIERPVSNVWIHDSYRLIGTNPSDHLAERKNDMQPIEYLMENVWDGTGAIGPFISTGDIFQQRFILQSDESLDVRLSFQAKPEPHLVDDVQLMVRLPDGRFAVGENYRQDGRSMLYYDFADHLNTTVFPSSNETTVGIHLDAGTLTDVDYVDVMVIGRYVAPGNQPGTLGVEGNRIGFALAVQGVEIDPLNHSDGDGDGISYEQDSCPFTNALGWDLDSDGCIDDNDADGVDDNVDACLLTPRQVPVEVSGCSQQNDAPRIFLDESVLMSHDNETISILFSILDDDVVNATIVLQSDGLPTKRVDVCSLLITNDSWKTCDVVIDQDFFPLNAEGNWTALILATDLNSSSWTTPASTSYRSDTLTIHPNEPVLATYRNSDSLPAIAILTSITVAVLLGFIAQYVAYRKEKEGI
;
A
#
# COMPACT_ATOMS: atom_id res chain seq x y z
N MET A 1 12.21 -1.60 41.44
CA MET A 1 11.68 -2.69 40.60
C MET A 1 12.43 -2.82 39.29
N VAL A 2 12.34 -1.87 38.34
CA VAL A 2 13.05 -1.97 37.04
C VAL A 2 14.58 -2.10 37.19
N GLN A 3 15.23 -1.19 37.93
CA GLN A 3 16.68 -1.24 38.18
C GLN A 3 17.16 -2.52 38.86
N GLU A 4 16.28 -3.18 39.59
CA GLU A 4 16.58 -4.38 40.36
C GLU A 4 16.24 -5.67 39.61
N GLY A 5 15.68 -5.58 38.39
CA GLY A 5 15.36 -6.72 37.54
C GLY A 5 13.99 -7.37 37.78
N TRP A 6 13.11 -6.75 38.57
CA TRP A 6 11.78 -7.31 38.86
C TRP A 6 10.82 -7.25 37.68
N LEU A 7 11.07 -6.33 36.75
CA LEU A 7 10.30 -6.13 35.52
C LEU A 7 11.27 -6.24 34.36
N THR A 8 10.89 -6.98 33.34
CA THR A 8 11.76 -7.31 32.20
C THR A 8 11.05 -7.06 30.89
N GLY A 9 11.81 -6.64 29.88
CA GLY A 9 11.37 -6.66 28.49
C GLY A 9 11.62 -8.01 27.81
N HIS A 10 11.66 -7.98 26.49
CA HIS A 10 11.89 -9.16 25.66
C HIS A 10 13.34 -9.67 25.80
N ASN A 11 13.49 -10.99 25.84
CA ASN A 11 14.78 -11.71 25.81
C ASN A 11 15.82 -11.21 26.84
N GLU A 12 15.37 -10.92 28.07
CA GLU A 12 16.28 -10.58 29.17
C GLU A 12 16.79 -11.83 29.89
N SER A 13 18.11 -11.90 30.07
CA SER A 13 18.72 -12.97 30.88
C SER A 13 18.27 -12.85 32.33
N LEU A 14 17.81 -13.97 32.88
CA LEU A 14 17.45 -14.07 34.29
C LEU A 14 18.58 -14.69 35.11
N SER A 15 18.68 -14.25 36.37
CA SER A 15 19.52 -14.88 37.38
C SER A 15 18.74 -15.12 38.67
N GLU A 16 19.16 -16.14 39.41
CA GLU A 16 18.64 -16.44 40.73
C GLU A 16 19.07 -15.40 41.75
N HIS A 17 18.11 -14.90 42.54
CA HIS A 17 18.35 -13.99 43.65
C HIS A 17 17.62 -14.45 44.90
N ASN A 18 18.32 -14.48 46.03
CA ASN A 18 17.73 -14.73 47.34
C ASN A 18 17.06 -13.45 47.86
N LEU A 19 15.78 -13.52 48.22
CA LEU A 19 15.03 -12.37 48.75
C LEU A 19 15.52 -11.93 50.14
N GLY A 20 16.13 -12.83 50.91
CA GLY A 20 16.75 -12.50 52.18
C GLY A 20 17.87 -11.48 52.07
N ASP A 21 18.64 -11.52 50.98
CA ASP A 21 19.73 -10.57 50.73
C ASP A 21 19.24 -9.20 50.25
N ARG A 22 17.98 -9.11 49.82
CA ARG A 22 17.33 -7.90 49.30
C ARG A 22 16.31 -7.30 50.26
N SER A 23 16.07 -7.94 51.40
CA SER A 23 15.10 -7.47 52.38
C SER A 23 15.58 -6.17 53.05
N PRO A 24 14.71 -5.17 53.25
CA PRO A 24 15.07 -3.96 53.98
C PRO A 24 15.55 -4.28 55.39
N TRP A 25 16.51 -3.51 55.90
CA TRP A 25 17.11 -3.70 57.23
C TRP A 25 16.12 -3.69 58.41
N PHE A 26 14.90 -3.20 58.20
CA PHE A 26 13.84 -3.12 59.20
C PHE A 26 12.82 -4.26 59.14
N GLU A 27 12.93 -5.18 58.16
CA GLU A 27 12.06 -6.37 58.08
C GLU A 27 12.70 -7.54 58.84
N PRO A 28 12.12 -7.96 59.99
CA PRO A 28 12.72 -8.99 60.84
C PRO A 28 12.50 -10.42 60.31
N ASP A 29 11.56 -10.62 59.37
CA ASP A 29 11.18 -11.94 58.87
C ASP A 29 11.41 -12.01 57.36
N THR A 30 12.63 -12.37 56.98
CA THR A 30 13.03 -12.43 55.57
C THR A 30 12.71 -13.81 55.01
N SER A 31 11.82 -13.89 54.01
CA SER A 31 11.62 -15.14 53.29
C SER A 31 12.92 -15.55 52.59
N GLN A 32 13.41 -16.76 52.84
CA GLN A 32 14.61 -17.33 52.21
C GLN A 32 14.34 -17.82 50.79
N ARG A 33 13.36 -17.23 50.10
CA ARG A 33 12.91 -17.67 48.79
C ARG A 33 13.88 -17.16 47.72
N THR A 34 14.20 -18.02 46.76
CA THR A 34 14.95 -17.66 45.56
C THR A 34 13.97 -17.31 44.44
N VAL A 35 14.24 -16.23 43.70
CA VAL A 35 13.43 -15.75 42.58
C VAL A 35 14.30 -15.49 41.35
N LEU A 36 13.70 -15.51 40.16
CA LEU A 36 14.35 -15.12 38.91
C LEU A 36 14.13 -13.63 38.66
N LEU A 37 15.21 -12.86 38.56
CA LEU A 37 15.18 -11.44 38.19
C LEU A 37 16.10 -11.19 36.99
N GLY A 38 15.76 -10.20 36.18
CA GLY A 38 16.62 -9.72 35.10
C GLY A 38 17.81 -8.89 35.59
N ASN A 39 18.66 -8.45 34.66
CA ASN A 39 19.80 -7.57 34.98
C ASN A 39 19.35 -6.17 35.47
N GLY A 40 18.16 -5.74 35.04
CA GLY A 40 17.63 -4.41 35.34
C GLY A 40 18.34 -3.29 34.60
N PHE A 41 17.75 -2.10 34.65
CA PHE A 41 18.30 -0.88 34.06
C PHE A 41 17.70 0.36 34.73
N VAL A 42 18.33 1.52 34.55
CA VAL A 42 17.77 2.81 35.02
C VAL A 42 16.60 3.21 34.10
N PRO A 43 15.34 3.20 34.57
CA PRO A 43 14.21 3.51 33.73
C PRO A 43 14.19 4.98 33.34
N SER A 44 13.70 5.27 32.16
CA SER A 44 13.40 6.62 31.71
C SER A 44 12.19 7.20 32.44
N ALA A 45 12.01 8.52 32.34
CA ALA A 45 10.82 9.18 32.87
C ALA A 45 9.52 8.63 32.23
N PRO A 46 9.45 8.41 30.89
CA PRO A 46 8.34 7.70 30.27
C PRO A 46 8.07 6.32 30.88
N MET A 47 9.10 5.48 31.05
CA MET A 47 8.91 4.14 31.62
C MET A 47 8.35 4.19 33.04
N THR A 48 8.87 5.13 33.84
CA THR A 48 8.36 5.35 35.19
C THR A 48 6.88 5.77 35.18
N LYS A 49 6.50 6.70 34.28
CA LYS A 49 5.10 7.13 34.13
C LYS A 49 4.18 6.00 33.68
N ALA A 50 4.58 5.23 32.66
CA ALA A 50 3.82 4.09 32.16
C ALA A 50 3.55 3.08 33.28
N LEU A 51 4.58 2.67 34.01
CA LEU A 51 4.44 1.74 35.14
C LEU A 51 3.64 2.30 36.30
N MET A 52 3.80 3.59 36.63
CA MET A 52 2.98 4.23 37.66
C MET A 52 1.50 4.25 37.27
N SER A 53 1.18 4.48 36.00
CA SER A 53 -0.20 4.46 35.48
C SER A 53 -0.78 3.04 35.30
N LEU A 54 0.08 2.02 35.24
CA LEU A 54 -0.31 0.61 35.20
C LEU A 54 -0.60 0.10 36.62
N SER A 55 0.21 0.52 37.59
CA SER A 55 0.09 0.12 39.01
C SER A 55 -0.91 0.96 39.79
N THR A 56 -2.10 1.21 39.23
CA THR A 56 -3.15 1.99 39.91
C THR A 56 -4.43 1.20 40.11
N THR A 57 -5.02 1.31 41.29
CA THR A 57 -6.39 0.86 41.55
C THR A 57 -7.38 2.02 41.35
N PRO A 58 -8.47 1.85 40.59
CA PRO A 58 -9.52 2.87 40.48
C PRO A 58 -10.14 3.21 41.84
N LEU A 59 -10.45 4.48 42.07
CA LEU A 59 -11.16 4.92 43.27
C LEU A 59 -12.61 4.42 43.27
N ASN A 60 -13.10 4.02 44.44
CA ASN A 60 -14.52 3.67 44.64
C ASN A 60 -15.43 4.87 44.35
N GLU A 61 -16.65 4.59 43.90
CA GLU A 61 -17.65 5.61 43.54
C GLU A 61 -17.92 6.62 44.68
N GLU A 62 -17.85 6.18 45.94
CA GLU A 62 -18.02 7.01 47.14
C GLU A 62 -16.96 8.13 47.26
N PHE A 63 -15.76 7.95 46.71
CA PHE A 63 -14.68 8.94 46.78
C PHE A 63 -14.46 9.69 45.47
N ARG A 64 -14.88 9.09 44.35
CA ARG A 64 -14.74 9.65 43.00
C ARG A 64 -15.43 10.99 42.87
N ASN A 65 -14.73 11.96 42.28
CA ASN A 65 -15.23 13.33 42.09
C ASN A 65 -15.82 13.92 43.40
N ASN A 66 -15.09 13.80 44.51
CA ASN A 66 -15.52 14.21 45.85
C ASN A 66 -16.86 13.57 46.29
N GLY A 67 -17.08 12.31 45.93
CA GLY A 67 -18.28 11.53 46.25
C GLY A 67 -19.50 11.85 45.38
N GLN A 68 -19.30 12.49 44.23
CA GLN A 68 -20.35 12.66 43.23
C GLN A 68 -20.39 11.52 42.20
N GLY A 69 -19.52 10.51 42.33
CA GLY A 69 -19.42 9.39 41.40
C GLY A 69 -18.90 9.85 40.03
N GLY A 70 -19.26 9.12 38.97
CA GLY A 70 -18.85 9.40 37.60
C GLY A 70 -18.14 8.21 36.94
N SER A 71 -17.51 8.46 35.79
CA SER A 71 -16.79 7.41 35.04
C SER A 71 -15.59 6.88 35.82
N THR A 72 -15.33 5.58 35.73
CA THR A 72 -14.12 5.02 36.37
C THR A 72 -12.85 5.50 35.67
N ALA A 73 -11.69 5.21 36.27
CA ALA A 73 -10.41 5.60 35.71
C ALA A 73 -10.18 4.97 34.33
N PRO A 74 -9.54 5.69 33.38
CA PRO A 74 -9.01 7.03 33.54
C PRO A 74 -10.09 8.13 33.50
N ASN A 75 -9.96 9.15 34.35
CA ASN A 75 -10.85 10.32 34.33
C ASN A 75 -10.14 11.60 34.82
N ASN A 76 -10.74 12.77 34.58
CA ASN A 76 -10.13 14.07 34.89
C ASN A 76 -9.93 14.37 36.39
N TYR A 77 -10.59 13.63 37.28
CA TYR A 77 -10.52 13.86 38.73
C TYR A 77 -9.52 12.92 39.40
N ASP A 78 -9.55 11.65 39.02
CA ASP A 78 -8.79 10.58 39.65
C ASP A 78 -7.50 10.27 38.86
N GLY A 79 -7.36 10.80 37.65
CA GLY A 79 -6.33 10.39 36.70
C GLY A 79 -6.47 8.90 36.40
N TRP A 80 -5.35 8.17 36.52
CA TRP A 80 -5.31 6.71 36.38
C TRP A 80 -5.79 5.94 37.63
N GLY A 81 -5.91 6.62 38.77
CA GLY A 81 -6.32 6.02 40.04
C GLY A 81 -5.26 6.17 41.14
N LEU A 82 -5.42 5.41 42.22
CA LEU A 82 -4.51 5.41 43.36
C LEU A 82 -3.38 4.42 43.14
N LEU A 83 -2.13 4.86 43.29
CA LEU A 83 -0.96 3.99 43.17
C LEU A 83 -1.05 2.80 44.15
N ASN A 84 -0.97 1.59 43.60
CA ASN A 84 -1.02 0.33 44.29
C ASN A 84 -0.12 -0.69 43.58
N LEU A 85 1.07 -0.95 44.14
CA LEU A 85 2.01 -1.92 43.55
C LEU A 85 1.50 -3.36 43.58
N SER A 86 0.49 -3.67 44.41
CA SER A 86 -0.13 -4.99 44.44
C SER A 86 -0.89 -5.34 43.16
N GLU A 87 -1.17 -4.35 42.30
CA GLU A 87 -1.74 -4.58 40.96
C GLU A 87 -0.73 -5.23 40.01
N ILE A 88 0.58 -5.08 40.26
CA ILE A 88 1.66 -5.63 39.42
C ILE A 88 2.38 -6.80 40.12
N LEU A 89 2.45 -6.80 41.46
CA LEU A 89 3.21 -7.79 42.22
C LEU A 89 2.43 -8.32 43.41
N ASP A 90 2.27 -9.65 43.47
CA ASP A 90 1.68 -10.32 44.62
C ASP A 90 2.70 -10.45 45.76
N PHE A 91 2.67 -9.48 46.69
CA PHE A 91 3.52 -9.47 47.88
C PHE A 91 3.23 -10.62 48.86
N GLU A 92 2.02 -11.16 48.87
CA GLU A 92 1.67 -12.28 49.77
C GLU A 92 2.26 -13.59 49.26
N ARG A 93 2.25 -13.81 47.93
CA ARG A 93 2.95 -14.94 47.31
C ARG A 93 4.46 -14.90 47.58
N LEU A 94 5.07 -13.71 47.67
CA LEU A 94 6.50 -13.57 47.99
C LEU A 94 6.88 -13.94 49.43
N LYS A 95 5.94 -13.81 50.37
CA LYS A 95 6.16 -14.18 51.78
C LYS A 95 6.04 -15.68 52.01
N GLN A 96 5.34 -16.39 51.14
CA GLN A 96 5.18 -17.84 51.23
C GLN A 96 6.49 -18.56 50.89
N THR A 97 6.86 -19.54 51.70
CA THR A 97 7.99 -20.43 51.40
C THR A 97 7.64 -21.31 50.21
N SER A 98 8.46 -21.26 49.16
CA SER A 98 8.36 -22.14 47.99
C SER A 98 9.75 -22.64 47.59
N GLU A 99 9.82 -23.88 47.12
CA GLU A 99 11.01 -24.44 46.47
C GLU A 99 11.08 -24.09 44.97
N ASP A 100 9.97 -23.64 44.39
CA ASP A 100 9.88 -23.25 42.98
C ASP A 100 10.53 -21.88 42.74
N ILE A 101 11.51 -21.87 41.84
CA ILE A 101 12.23 -20.67 41.42
C ILE A 101 11.52 -20.11 40.19
N GLU A 102 10.81 -19.00 40.38
CA GLU A 102 9.96 -18.39 39.35
C GLU A 102 10.23 -16.89 39.23
N ARG A 103 9.78 -16.30 38.12
CA ARG A 103 9.67 -14.85 37.97
C ARG A 103 8.54 -14.33 38.87
N PRO A 104 8.79 -13.37 39.78
CA PRO A 104 7.74 -12.80 40.64
C PRO A 104 6.65 -12.06 39.89
N VAL A 105 7.03 -11.35 38.83
CA VAL A 105 6.11 -10.70 37.91
C VAL A 105 6.16 -11.51 36.62
N SER A 106 5.10 -12.26 36.34
CA SER A 106 5.04 -13.21 35.22
C SER A 106 4.22 -12.71 34.03
N ASN A 107 3.41 -11.66 34.23
CA ASN A 107 2.41 -11.20 33.26
C ASN A 107 2.57 -9.74 32.81
N VAL A 108 3.66 -9.06 33.20
CA VAL A 108 3.97 -7.68 32.82
C VAL A 108 5.25 -7.58 32.01
N TRP A 109 5.10 -7.20 30.74
CA TRP A 109 6.20 -6.89 29.84
C TRP A 109 6.45 -5.38 29.76
N ILE A 110 7.72 -4.98 29.63
CA ILE A 110 8.09 -3.56 29.52
C ILE A 110 9.06 -3.29 28.37
N HIS A 111 8.93 -2.12 27.75
CA HIS A 111 9.86 -1.59 26.75
C HIS A 111 10.16 -0.13 27.00
N ASP A 112 11.44 0.24 27.01
CA ASP A 112 11.89 1.62 27.23
C ASP A 112 12.89 2.01 26.14
N SER A 113 12.46 2.84 25.19
CA SER A 113 13.32 3.25 24.07
C SER A 113 14.61 3.94 24.53
N TYR A 114 14.61 4.55 25.72
CA TYR A 114 15.76 5.25 26.29
C TYR A 114 16.63 4.36 27.20
N ARG A 115 16.33 3.06 27.31
CA ARG A 115 17.21 2.12 28.02
C ARG A 115 18.58 2.11 27.35
N LEU A 116 19.60 2.49 28.11
CA LEU A 116 20.98 2.51 27.64
C LEU A 116 21.60 1.10 27.70
N ILE A 117 22.40 0.77 26.68
CA ILE A 117 23.09 -0.50 26.55
C ILE A 117 24.52 -0.33 27.08
N GLY A 118 24.86 -1.06 28.15
CA GLY A 118 26.22 -1.10 28.69
C GLY A 118 26.70 0.16 29.40
N THR A 119 25.83 1.16 29.62
CA THR A 119 26.14 2.39 30.36
C THR A 119 24.92 2.87 31.15
N ASN A 120 25.15 3.73 32.15
CA ASN A 120 24.09 4.37 32.92
C ASN A 120 23.84 5.81 32.45
N PRO A 121 22.65 6.38 32.69
CA PRO A 121 22.33 7.73 32.26
C PRO A 121 23.29 8.82 32.78
N SER A 122 23.84 8.65 34.00
CA SER A 122 24.82 9.58 34.56
C SER A 122 26.12 9.61 33.76
N ASP A 123 26.59 8.43 33.37
CA ASP A 123 27.87 8.25 32.68
C ASP A 123 27.74 8.70 31.22
N HIS A 124 26.65 8.28 30.57
CA HIS A 124 26.30 8.75 29.23
C HIS A 124 26.18 10.29 29.16
N LEU A 125 25.55 10.91 30.16
CA LEU A 125 25.44 12.36 30.22
C LEU A 125 26.80 13.03 30.49
N ALA A 126 27.68 12.40 31.26
CA ALA A 126 29.03 12.91 31.51
C ALA A 126 29.89 12.86 30.24
N GLU A 127 29.81 11.78 29.47
CA GLU A 127 30.50 11.63 28.18
C GLU A 127 30.05 12.68 27.16
N ARG A 128 28.78 13.10 27.23
CA ARG A 128 28.20 14.10 26.33
C ARG A 128 28.41 15.55 26.78
N LYS A 129 28.98 15.80 27.96
CA LYS A 129 29.23 17.17 28.45
C LYS A 129 30.70 17.52 28.29
N ASN A 130 30.97 18.70 27.75
CA ASN A 130 32.31 19.29 27.78
C ASN A 130 32.54 20.03 29.12
N ASP A 131 33.76 19.99 29.65
CA ASP A 131 34.14 20.57 30.95
C ASP A 131 33.96 22.11 31.03
N MET A 132 34.07 22.81 29.90
CA MET A 132 34.08 24.29 29.89
C MET A 132 32.71 24.93 29.63
N GLN A 133 31.86 24.31 28.80
CA GLN A 133 30.53 24.81 28.43
C GLN A 133 29.55 23.65 28.20
N PRO A 134 29.03 23.03 29.29
CA PRO A 134 28.24 21.82 29.19
C PRO A 134 26.92 21.99 28.42
N ILE A 135 26.27 23.15 28.54
CA ILE A 135 24.94 23.39 27.94
C ILE A 135 25.08 23.68 26.46
N GLU A 136 25.97 24.61 26.09
CA GLU A 136 26.23 24.97 24.70
C GLU A 136 26.71 23.76 23.90
N TYR A 137 27.58 22.94 24.49
CA TYR A 137 28.04 21.71 23.86
C TYR A 137 26.89 20.72 23.62
N LEU A 138 25.97 20.54 24.56
CA LEU A 138 24.80 19.67 24.39
C LEU A 138 23.81 20.21 23.34
N MET A 139 23.72 21.53 23.18
CA MET A 139 22.89 22.15 22.14
C MET A 139 23.50 21.99 20.75
N GLU A 140 24.82 22.07 20.63
CA GLU A 140 25.55 21.86 19.38
C GLU A 140 25.67 20.38 19.00
N ASN A 141 25.70 19.49 19.99
CA ASN A 141 25.82 18.05 19.83
C ASN A 141 24.51 17.38 20.25
N VAL A 142 23.56 17.32 19.34
CA VAL A 142 22.29 16.61 19.52
C VAL A 142 22.49 15.09 19.62
N TRP A 143 21.49 14.40 20.17
CA TRP A 143 21.52 12.95 20.32
C TRP A 143 20.51 12.31 19.37
N ASP A 144 20.93 11.28 18.67
CA ASP A 144 20.11 10.47 17.76
C ASP A 144 19.58 9.18 18.40
N GLY A 145 19.86 8.97 19.69
CA GLY A 145 19.51 7.75 20.40
C GLY A 145 20.62 6.69 20.41
N THR A 146 21.78 6.97 19.79
CA THR A 146 22.94 6.06 19.83
C THR A 146 23.28 5.60 21.26
N GLY A 147 23.42 4.29 21.43
CA GLY A 147 23.69 3.65 22.73
C GLY A 147 22.44 3.33 23.55
N ALA A 148 21.24 3.69 23.08
CA ALA A 148 19.97 3.24 23.65
C ALA A 148 19.33 2.13 22.79
N ILE A 149 18.37 1.41 23.38
CA ILE A 149 17.70 0.28 22.74
C ILE A 149 16.76 0.70 21.60
N GLY A 150 16.18 1.91 21.65
CA GLY A 150 15.20 2.37 20.66
C GLY A 150 13.91 1.53 20.67
N PRO A 151 13.09 1.54 19.61
CA PRO A 151 13.21 2.41 18.46
C PRO A 151 12.87 3.87 18.81
N PHE A 152 13.28 4.78 17.93
CA PHE A 152 12.91 6.19 17.98
C PHE A 152 12.10 6.52 16.72
N ILE A 153 10.81 6.68 16.89
CA ILE A 153 9.82 6.82 15.81
C ILE A 153 9.72 8.26 15.31
N SER A 154 9.47 8.40 14.01
CA SER A 154 9.21 9.64 13.29
C SER A 154 7.76 9.67 12.80
N THR A 155 7.34 10.76 12.16
CA THR A 155 6.05 10.82 11.46
C THR A 155 5.93 9.72 10.41
N GLY A 156 4.91 8.88 10.53
CA GLY A 156 4.64 7.74 9.66
C GLY A 156 5.24 6.42 10.12
N ASP A 157 6.14 6.43 11.11
CA ASP A 157 6.74 5.20 11.62
C ASP A 157 5.75 4.46 12.53
N ILE A 158 5.78 3.13 12.47
CA ILE A 158 4.95 2.23 13.27
C ILE A 158 5.87 1.24 13.97
N PHE A 159 5.80 1.20 15.30
CA PHE A 159 6.29 0.07 16.08
C PHE A 159 5.12 -0.88 16.32
N GLN A 160 5.32 -2.17 16.05
CA GLN A 160 4.32 -3.21 16.28
C GLN A 160 4.98 -4.39 17.00
N GLN A 161 4.30 -4.90 18.01
CA GLN A 161 4.72 -6.07 18.77
C GLN A 161 3.47 -6.91 19.09
N ARG A 162 3.52 -8.21 18.80
CA ARG A 162 2.48 -9.15 19.24
C ARG A 162 2.77 -9.66 20.64
N PHE A 163 1.70 -9.87 21.38
CA PHE A 163 1.72 -10.52 22.68
C PHE A 163 0.73 -11.66 22.72
N ILE A 164 1.17 -12.78 23.29
CA ILE A 164 0.31 -13.90 23.68
C ILE A 164 -0.37 -13.50 24.99
N LEU A 165 -1.69 -13.66 25.04
CA LEU A 165 -2.48 -13.30 26.21
C LEU A 165 -2.42 -14.40 27.26
N GLN A 166 -2.31 -14.00 28.52
CA GLN A 166 -2.47 -14.95 29.61
C GLN A 166 -3.96 -15.30 29.77
N SER A 167 -4.26 -16.60 29.88
CA SER A 167 -5.66 -17.07 29.99
C SER A 167 -6.37 -16.47 31.21
N ASP A 168 -7.65 -16.09 31.00
CA ASP A 168 -8.56 -15.49 31.99
C ASP A 168 -8.11 -14.16 32.61
N GLU A 169 -7.12 -13.46 32.04
CA GLU A 169 -6.68 -12.14 32.49
C GLU A 169 -7.17 -11.00 31.59
N SER A 170 -7.24 -9.78 32.13
CA SER A 170 -7.45 -8.56 31.34
C SER A 170 -6.13 -8.10 30.73
N LEU A 171 -6.22 -7.43 29.57
CA LEU A 171 -5.09 -6.77 28.94
C LEU A 171 -5.08 -5.29 29.31
N ASP A 172 -3.98 -4.84 29.92
CA ASP A 172 -3.73 -3.43 30.23
C ASP A 172 -2.45 -2.96 29.56
N VAL A 173 -2.57 -1.96 28.68
CA VAL A 173 -1.44 -1.37 27.97
C VAL A 173 -1.29 0.09 28.38
N ARG A 174 -0.07 0.51 28.69
CA ARG A 174 0.29 1.90 29.01
C ARG A 174 1.45 2.36 28.14
N LEU A 175 1.21 3.40 27.35
CA LEU A 175 2.21 4.11 26.57
C LEU A 175 2.53 5.43 27.27
N SER A 176 3.80 5.77 27.37
CA SER A 176 4.24 7.11 27.78
C SER A 176 5.37 7.62 26.90
N PHE A 177 5.42 8.93 26.68
CA PHE A 177 6.50 9.63 25.97
C PHE A 177 6.76 11.00 26.59
N GLN A 178 7.83 11.67 26.18
CA GLN A 178 8.14 13.03 26.66
C GLN A 178 7.71 14.07 25.63
N ALA A 179 6.82 14.98 26.02
CA ALA A 179 6.48 16.13 25.19
C ALA A 179 7.64 17.13 25.13
N LYS A 180 7.73 17.85 24.01
CA LYS A 180 8.56 19.03 23.87
C LYS A 180 8.02 20.16 24.77
N PRO A 181 8.89 21.01 25.36
CA PRO A 181 8.44 22.15 26.15
C PRO A 181 7.73 23.20 25.29
N GLU A 182 6.86 24.01 25.90
CA GLU A 182 6.24 25.18 25.26
C GLU A 182 7.35 26.12 24.72
N PRO A 183 7.23 26.70 23.50
CA PRO A 183 6.04 26.79 22.62
C PRO A 183 5.92 25.68 21.57
N HIS A 184 6.67 24.58 21.68
CA HIS A 184 6.58 23.49 20.72
C HIS A 184 5.26 22.73 20.86
N LEU A 185 4.75 22.21 19.73
CA LEU A 185 3.60 21.33 19.74
C LEU A 185 3.96 20.02 20.45
N VAL A 186 2.98 19.44 21.14
CA VAL A 186 3.09 18.06 21.65
C VAL A 186 3.02 17.13 20.45
N ASP A 187 3.96 16.17 20.38
CA ASP A 187 3.99 15.17 19.34
C ASP A 187 2.78 14.23 19.45
N ASP A 188 2.18 13.88 18.32
CA ASP A 188 1.02 13.00 18.24
C ASP A 188 1.48 11.55 18.02
N VAL A 189 1.54 10.81 19.13
CA VAL A 189 1.90 9.39 19.16
C VAL A 189 0.69 8.58 19.62
N GLN A 190 0.16 7.73 18.73
CA GLN A 190 -1.04 6.95 18.98
C GLN A 190 -0.68 5.55 19.49
N LEU A 191 -1.32 5.14 20.60
CA LEU A 191 -1.35 3.75 21.04
C LEU A 191 -2.55 3.04 20.41
N MET A 192 -2.34 1.85 19.87
CA MET A 192 -3.39 1.01 19.33
C MET A 192 -3.18 -0.46 19.71
N VAL A 193 -4.28 -1.18 19.93
CA VAL A 193 -4.29 -2.64 20.13
C VAL A 193 -5.23 -3.23 19.09
N ARG A 194 -4.76 -4.20 18.31
CA ARG A 194 -5.55 -4.91 17.30
C ARG A 194 -5.72 -6.38 17.71
N LEU A 195 -6.94 -6.87 17.56
CA LEU A 195 -7.32 -8.25 17.81
C LEU A 195 -7.35 -9.03 16.48
N PRO A 196 -7.13 -10.36 16.51
CA PRO A 196 -7.15 -11.21 15.31
C PRO A 196 -8.50 -11.23 14.58
N ASP A 197 -9.58 -10.91 15.27
CA ASP A 197 -10.93 -10.86 14.70
C ASP A 197 -11.25 -9.54 13.97
N GLY A 198 -10.25 -8.67 13.79
CA GLY A 198 -10.39 -7.38 13.11
C GLY A 198 -11.05 -6.29 13.95
N ARG A 199 -11.12 -6.47 15.27
CA ARG A 199 -11.43 -5.38 16.20
C ARG A 199 -10.15 -4.66 16.61
N PHE A 200 -10.27 -3.38 16.92
CA PHE A 200 -9.15 -2.62 17.49
C PHE A 200 -9.60 -1.61 18.54
N ALA A 201 -8.71 -1.27 19.46
CA ALA A 201 -8.85 -0.19 20.42
C ALA A 201 -7.76 0.86 20.16
N VAL A 202 -8.12 2.13 20.32
CA VAL A 202 -7.18 3.25 20.27
C VAL A 202 -7.09 3.86 21.68
N GLY A 203 -5.90 4.31 22.05
CA GLY A 203 -5.69 5.04 23.29
C GLY A 203 -6.63 6.24 23.41
N GLU A 204 -6.90 6.65 24.66
CA GLU A 204 -7.69 7.84 25.00
C GLU A 204 -9.21 7.77 24.71
N ASN A 205 -9.70 6.66 24.16
CA ASN A 205 -11.12 6.49 23.90
C ASN A 205 -11.73 5.46 24.85
N TYR A 206 -12.32 5.96 25.93
CA TYR A 206 -12.87 5.14 27.01
C TYR A 206 -14.39 5.22 27.08
N ARG A 207 -14.99 4.09 27.45
CA ARG A 207 -16.39 3.99 27.85
C ARG A 207 -16.57 4.59 29.25
N GLN A 208 -17.83 4.78 29.67
CA GLN A 208 -18.13 5.29 31.02
C GLN A 208 -17.61 4.39 32.15
N ASP A 209 -17.44 3.10 31.88
CA ASP A 209 -16.87 2.11 32.78
C ASP A 209 -15.35 1.94 32.57
N GLY A 210 -14.66 2.90 31.94
CA GLY A 210 -13.19 2.99 31.87
C GLY A 210 -12.52 2.00 30.93
N ARG A 211 -13.26 1.00 30.45
CA ARG A 211 -12.84 0.10 29.37
C ARG A 211 -12.66 0.86 28.07
N SER A 212 -11.68 0.45 27.27
CA SER A 212 -11.47 1.03 25.95
C SER A 212 -12.63 0.72 25.02
N MET A 213 -12.96 1.68 24.14
CA MET A 213 -13.92 1.45 23.08
C MET A 213 -13.29 0.59 21.98
N LEU A 214 -14.02 -0.44 21.54
CA LEU A 214 -13.63 -1.28 20.41
C LEU A 214 -14.29 -0.79 19.12
N TYR A 215 -13.47 -0.75 18.09
CA TYR A 215 -13.80 -0.43 16.71
C TYR A 215 -13.56 -1.67 15.84
N TYR A 216 -13.96 -1.61 14.58
CA TYR A 216 -13.76 -2.66 13.59
C TYR A 216 -12.90 -2.13 12.44
N ASP A 217 -12.17 -3.01 11.76
CA ASP A 217 -11.17 -2.69 10.73
C ASP A 217 -11.64 -1.81 9.55
N PHE A 218 -12.95 -1.64 9.33
CA PHE A 218 -13.45 -0.66 8.34
C PHE A 218 -13.32 0.80 8.80
N ALA A 219 -13.06 1.03 10.09
CA ALA A 219 -12.80 2.35 10.63
C ALA A 219 -11.33 2.72 10.41
N ASP A 220 -11.10 3.87 9.78
CA ASP A 220 -9.76 4.42 9.59
C ASP A 220 -9.20 4.96 10.92
N HIS A 221 -8.27 4.22 11.52
CA HIS A 221 -7.60 4.56 12.79
C HIS A 221 -6.72 5.81 12.70
N LEU A 222 -6.33 6.24 11.49
CA LEU A 222 -5.56 7.46 11.24
C LEU A 222 -6.43 8.71 11.07
N ASN A 223 -7.76 8.55 11.07
CA ASN A 223 -8.68 9.68 10.93
C ASN A 223 -8.67 10.57 12.18
N THR A 224 -7.95 11.70 12.10
CA THR A 224 -7.80 12.67 13.19
C THR A 224 -9.08 13.44 13.55
N THR A 225 -10.15 13.31 12.76
CA THR A 225 -11.47 13.86 13.13
C THR A 225 -12.21 12.94 14.09
N VAL A 226 -12.09 11.62 13.87
CA VAL A 226 -12.70 10.59 14.73
C VAL A 226 -11.82 10.32 15.96
N PHE A 227 -10.50 10.34 15.77
CA PHE A 227 -9.49 10.12 16.79
C PHE A 227 -8.59 11.36 16.91
N PRO A 228 -9.07 12.47 17.53
CA PRO A 228 -8.29 13.69 17.63
C PRO A 228 -7.02 13.49 18.46
N SER A 229 -5.96 14.21 18.09
CA SER A 229 -4.74 14.31 18.92
C SER A 229 -5.03 15.06 20.21
N SER A 230 -4.40 14.64 21.30
CA SER A 230 -4.46 15.34 22.60
C SER A 230 -3.06 15.80 23.04
N ASN A 231 -3.00 16.54 24.14
CA ASN A 231 -1.73 16.89 24.81
C ASN A 231 -1.37 15.90 25.92
N GLU A 232 -2.07 14.76 26.00
CA GLU A 232 -1.76 13.70 26.95
C GLU A 232 -0.52 12.94 26.48
N THR A 233 0.38 12.67 27.41
CA THR A 233 1.67 12.01 27.11
C THR A 233 1.73 10.62 27.74
N THR A 234 0.70 10.23 28.48
CA THR A 234 0.53 8.91 29.07
C THR A 234 -0.87 8.41 28.79
N VAL A 235 -0.98 7.48 27.85
CA VAL A 235 -2.23 6.94 27.34
C VAL A 235 -2.29 5.45 27.57
N GLY A 236 -3.49 4.87 27.57
CA GLY A 236 -3.62 3.44 27.83
C GLY A 236 -4.82 2.79 27.18
N ILE A 237 -4.78 1.47 27.10
CA ILE A 237 -5.87 0.62 26.65
C ILE A 237 -6.15 -0.41 27.74
N HIS A 238 -7.44 -0.65 28.00
CA HIS A 238 -7.89 -1.67 28.95
C HIS A 238 -8.98 -2.52 28.29
N LEU A 239 -8.71 -3.82 28.13
CA LEU A 239 -9.64 -4.83 27.61
C LEU A 239 -9.86 -5.89 28.69
N ASP A 240 -11.11 -6.08 29.10
CA ASP A 240 -11.45 -7.07 30.11
C ASP A 240 -11.35 -8.51 29.58
N ALA A 241 -11.13 -9.48 30.47
CA ALA A 241 -11.02 -10.90 30.10
C ALA A 241 -12.21 -11.43 29.27
N GLY A 242 -13.43 -10.91 29.51
CA GLY A 242 -14.62 -11.28 28.73
C GLY A 242 -14.59 -10.75 27.30
N THR A 243 -13.90 -9.65 27.05
CA THR A 243 -13.66 -9.11 25.70
C THR A 243 -12.63 -9.92 24.92
N LEU A 244 -11.72 -10.56 25.65
CA LEU A 244 -10.60 -11.37 25.15
C LEU A 244 -10.91 -12.88 25.09
N THR A 245 -12.16 -13.27 25.33
CA THR A 245 -12.57 -14.68 25.19
C THR A 245 -12.37 -15.12 23.73
N ASP A 246 -11.74 -16.29 23.55
CA ASP A 246 -11.34 -16.85 22.24
C ASP A 246 -10.34 -15.97 21.46
N VAL A 247 -9.56 -15.14 22.15
CA VAL A 247 -8.46 -14.36 21.58
C VAL A 247 -7.15 -14.85 22.18
N ASP A 248 -6.28 -15.45 21.37
CA ASP A 248 -5.01 -16.00 21.85
C ASP A 248 -3.88 -14.95 21.89
N TYR A 249 -3.98 -13.93 21.03
CA TYR A 249 -2.95 -12.90 20.90
C TYR A 249 -3.53 -11.53 20.56
N VAL A 250 -2.70 -10.50 20.76
CA VAL A 250 -2.98 -9.12 20.35
C VAL A 250 -1.77 -8.46 19.74
N ASP A 251 -1.99 -7.62 18.72
CA ASP A 251 -0.95 -6.76 18.16
C ASP A 251 -1.02 -5.39 18.83
N VAL A 252 0.02 -5.02 19.56
CA VAL A 252 0.17 -3.69 20.19
C VAL A 252 1.02 -2.81 19.28
N MET A 253 0.49 -1.66 18.92
CA MET A 253 1.10 -0.73 17.96
C MET A 253 1.31 0.65 18.58
N VAL A 254 2.45 1.26 18.30
CA VAL A 254 2.77 2.65 18.62
C VAL A 254 3.06 3.38 17.32
N ILE A 255 2.20 4.34 16.97
CA ILE A 255 2.18 4.99 15.66
C ILE A 255 2.57 6.46 15.82
N GLY A 256 3.63 6.89 15.17
CA GLY A 256 4.00 8.30 15.09
C GLY A 256 3.12 9.04 14.08
N ARG A 257 1.91 9.47 14.46
CA ARG A 257 1.00 10.15 13.53
C ARG A 257 1.54 11.51 13.11
N TYR A 258 2.13 12.25 14.05
CA TYR A 258 2.82 13.50 13.75
C TYR A 258 3.87 13.82 14.81
N VAL A 259 5.15 13.69 14.46
CA VAL A 259 6.28 14.14 15.28
C VAL A 259 6.78 15.47 14.70
N ALA A 260 6.68 16.54 15.47
CA ALA A 260 7.00 17.89 15.03
C ALA A 260 8.49 17.98 14.65
N PRO A 261 8.84 18.36 13.41
CA PRO A 261 10.23 18.43 13.00
C PRO A 261 10.94 19.64 13.59
N GLY A 262 12.16 19.46 14.09
CA GLY A 262 13.09 20.54 14.43
C GLY A 262 14.15 20.77 13.34
N ASN A 263 15.19 21.56 13.65
CA ASN A 263 16.22 21.94 12.67
C ASN A 263 17.26 20.83 12.39
N GLN A 264 17.23 19.73 13.12
CA GLN A 264 18.20 18.63 13.04
C GLN A 264 17.48 17.28 12.83
N PRO A 265 17.09 16.95 11.59
CA PRO A 265 16.40 15.70 11.28
C PRO A 265 17.28 14.48 11.60
N GLY A 266 16.64 13.37 11.97
CA GLY A 266 17.29 12.14 12.40
C GLY A 266 17.64 12.10 13.90
N THR A 267 17.35 13.17 14.65
CA THR A 267 17.78 13.30 16.05
C THR A 267 16.58 13.42 17.00
N LEU A 268 16.85 13.34 18.31
CA LEU A 268 15.88 13.44 19.40
C LEU A 268 15.81 14.84 20.00
N GLY A 269 14.76 15.08 20.77
CA GLY A 269 14.57 16.32 21.52
C GLY A 269 13.97 17.44 20.67
N VAL A 270 14.14 18.69 21.13
CA VAL A 270 13.45 19.85 20.56
C VAL A 270 13.82 20.09 19.09
N GLU A 271 15.11 19.97 18.78
CA GLU A 271 15.64 20.15 17.43
C GLU A 271 15.48 18.91 16.55
N GLY A 272 15.04 17.78 17.12
CA GLY A 272 14.86 16.51 16.45
C GLY A 272 13.50 16.32 15.79
N ASN A 273 13.39 15.26 14.98
CA ASN A 273 12.12 14.78 14.41
C ASN A 273 11.81 13.31 14.78
N ARG A 274 12.51 12.79 15.79
CA ARG A 274 12.30 11.45 16.35
C ARG A 274 11.92 11.54 17.82
N ILE A 275 11.14 10.58 18.29
CA ILE A 275 10.75 10.46 19.69
C ILE A 275 10.83 9.00 20.14
N GLY A 276 11.37 8.79 21.34
CA GLY A 276 11.33 7.51 22.03
C GLY A 276 10.14 7.44 22.97
N PHE A 277 9.65 6.23 23.19
CA PHE A 277 8.51 5.96 24.06
C PHE A 277 8.82 4.83 25.04
N ALA A 278 7.97 4.69 26.04
CA ALA A 278 7.95 3.54 26.92
C ALA A 278 6.57 2.87 26.89
N LEU A 279 6.59 1.55 26.90
CA LEU A 279 5.41 0.70 26.86
C LEU A 279 5.45 -0.26 28.06
N ALA A 280 4.34 -0.37 28.78
CA ALA A 280 4.14 -1.39 29.82
C ALA A 280 2.84 -2.14 29.51
N VAL A 281 2.92 -3.46 29.43
CA VAL A 281 1.85 -4.34 28.98
C VAL A 281 1.62 -5.39 30.06
N GLN A 282 0.41 -5.48 30.60
CA GLN A 282 -0.01 -6.47 31.59
C GLN A 282 -1.07 -7.41 31.02
N GLY A 283 -1.08 -8.66 31.48
CA GLY A 283 -2.00 -9.70 31.02
C GLY A 283 -1.44 -10.53 29.86
N VAL A 284 -0.11 -10.57 29.73
CA VAL A 284 0.60 -11.21 28.61
C VAL A 284 1.65 -12.18 29.11
N GLU A 285 1.92 -13.23 28.35
CA GLU A 285 3.00 -14.16 28.69
C GLU A 285 4.37 -13.52 28.37
N ILE A 286 5.18 -13.22 29.40
CA ILE A 286 6.49 -12.55 29.24
C ILE A 286 7.53 -13.49 28.60
N ASP A 287 7.45 -14.77 28.94
CA ASP A 287 8.44 -15.79 28.61
C ASP A 287 7.69 -17.11 28.44
N PRO A 288 7.26 -17.45 27.21
CA PRO A 288 6.83 -18.80 26.92
C PRO A 288 8.11 -19.64 26.95
N LEU A 289 8.50 -20.09 28.14
CA LEU A 289 9.72 -20.86 28.37
C LEU A 289 9.76 -22.03 27.37
N ASN A 290 10.74 -21.96 26.46
CA ASN A 290 10.81 -22.58 25.12
C ASN A 290 10.02 -21.86 24.04
N HIS A 291 10.74 -21.12 23.19
CA HIS A 291 10.61 -21.33 21.74
C HIS A 291 9.15 -21.27 21.27
N SER A 292 8.38 -20.27 21.73
CA SER A 292 6.99 -20.09 21.30
C SER A 292 7.02 -19.89 19.81
N ASP A 293 6.60 -20.90 19.09
CA ASP A 293 6.27 -20.86 17.69
C ASP A 293 4.87 -20.23 17.63
N GLY A 294 4.85 -18.92 17.34
CA GLY A 294 3.68 -18.06 17.53
C GLY A 294 2.53 -18.37 16.58
N ASP A 295 2.83 -18.99 15.45
CA ASP A 295 1.88 -19.38 14.41
C ASP A 295 1.84 -20.90 14.14
N GLY A 296 2.74 -21.68 14.74
CA GLY A 296 2.75 -23.13 14.70
C GLY A 296 3.49 -23.72 13.49
N ASP A 297 4.47 -23.01 12.92
CA ASP A 297 5.22 -23.45 11.74
C ASP A 297 6.49 -24.27 12.02
N GLY A 298 6.91 -24.35 13.28
CA GLY A 298 8.07 -25.08 13.77
C GLY A 298 9.30 -24.21 14.02
N ILE A 299 9.24 -22.90 13.82
CA ILE A 299 10.32 -21.94 14.05
C ILE A 299 9.96 -21.08 15.27
N SER A 300 10.90 -20.90 16.20
CA SER A 300 10.62 -19.98 17.32
C SER A 300 10.47 -18.56 16.83
N TYR A 301 9.57 -17.85 17.50
CA TYR A 301 9.43 -16.40 17.42
C TYR A 301 10.73 -15.58 17.29
N GLU A 302 11.81 -15.94 18.01
CA GLU A 302 13.08 -15.18 17.95
C GLU A 302 13.92 -15.44 16.70
N GLN A 303 13.65 -16.56 16.02
CA GLN A 303 14.32 -17.00 14.79
C GLN A 303 13.42 -16.84 13.56
N ASP A 304 12.18 -16.42 13.79
CA ASP A 304 11.13 -16.30 12.80
C ASP A 304 11.04 -14.85 12.32
N SER A 305 11.25 -14.66 11.03
CA SER A 305 11.18 -13.37 10.33
C SER A 305 9.73 -12.94 10.09
N CYS A 306 8.80 -13.89 10.10
CA CYS A 306 7.37 -13.70 9.96
C CYS A 306 6.59 -14.43 11.08
N PRO A 307 6.77 -14.06 12.37
CA PRO A 307 6.38 -14.82 13.58
C PRO A 307 4.89 -15.11 13.81
N PHE A 308 4.08 -14.78 12.81
CA PHE A 308 2.64 -14.70 12.78
C PHE A 308 2.03 -15.30 11.51
N THR A 309 2.86 -15.82 10.61
CA THR A 309 2.49 -16.36 9.32
C THR A 309 2.97 -17.80 9.26
N ASN A 310 2.06 -18.74 9.49
CA ASN A 310 2.43 -20.14 9.50
C ASN A 310 2.98 -20.58 8.12
N ALA A 311 4.30 -20.74 8.03
CA ALA A 311 4.99 -21.09 6.80
C ALA A 311 5.22 -22.61 6.64
N LEU A 312 4.53 -23.43 7.44
CA LEU A 312 4.72 -24.87 7.47
C LEU A 312 4.49 -25.50 6.09
N GLY A 313 5.58 -26.04 5.53
CA GLY A 313 5.58 -26.71 4.23
C GLY A 313 5.80 -25.79 3.03
N TRP A 314 5.98 -24.50 3.25
CA TRP A 314 6.24 -23.46 2.25
C TRP A 314 7.47 -22.60 2.55
N ASP A 315 8.23 -22.97 3.57
CA ASP A 315 9.49 -22.34 3.97
C ASP A 315 10.67 -23.29 3.69
N LEU A 316 11.46 -23.02 2.66
CA LEU A 316 12.62 -23.79 2.26
C LEU A 316 13.90 -23.34 2.94
N ASP A 317 14.02 -22.07 3.33
CA ASP A 317 15.23 -21.51 3.93
C ASP A 317 15.19 -21.45 5.48
N SER A 318 14.05 -21.85 6.05
CA SER A 318 13.76 -21.96 7.47
C SER A 318 13.86 -20.62 8.20
N ASP A 319 13.43 -19.54 7.56
CA ASP A 319 13.40 -18.20 8.14
C ASP A 319 12.05 -17.82 8.77
N GLY A 320 11.03 -18.66 8.67
CA GLY A 320 9.68 -18.46 9.24
C GLY A 320 8.72 -17.72 8.31
N CYS A 321 9.15 -17.33 7.12
CA CYS A 321 8.30 -16.72 6.11
C CYS A 321 7.92 -17.72 5.01
N ILE A 322 6.81 -17.44 4.33
CA ILE A 322 6.42 -18.18 3.13
C ILE A 322 7.31 -17.71 1.98
N ASP A 323 7.92 -18.65 1.26
CA ASP A 323 8.76 -18.34 0.10
C ASP A 323 7.97 -17.80 -1.10
N ASP A 324 8.63 -16.96 -1.90
CA ASP A 324 8.29 -16.62 -3.28
C ASP A 324 9.45 -17.09 -4.17
N ASN A 325 9.36 -18.34 -4.62
CA ASN A 325 10.51 -19.04 -5.22
C ASN A 325 10.91 -18.45 -6.59
N ASP A 326 9.95 -17.97 -7.38
CA ASP A 326 10.24 -17.38 -8.68
C ASP A 326 10.46 -15.85 -8.64
N ALA A 327 10.13 -15.22 -7.51
CA ALA A 327 10.26 -13.79 -7.21
C ALA A 327 9.36 -12.92 -8.10
N ASP A 328 8.12 -13.34 -8.31
CA ASP A 328 7.09 -12.60 -9.04
C ASP A 328 6.20 -11.71 -8.15
N GLY A 329 6.32 -11.84 -6.83
CA GLY A 329 5.60 -11.09 -5.82
C GLY A 329 4.35 -11.79 -5.26
N VAL A 330 4.14 -13.07 -5.58
CA VAL A 330 3.05 -13.90 -5.05
C VAL A 330 3.64 -15.09 -4.29
N ASP A 331 3.30 -15.20 -3.01
CA ASP A 331 3.79 -16.29 -2.14
C ASP A 331 3.38 -17.69 -2.66
N ASP A 332 4.28 -18.67 -2.54
CA ASP A 332 4.16 -20.03 -3.12
C ASP A 332 2.87 -20.76 -2.67
N ASN A 333 2.35 -20.47 -1.48
CA ASN A 333 1.15 -21.11 -0.94
C ASN A 333 -0.15 -20.74 -1.68
N VAL A 334 -0.15 -19.59 -2.36
CA VAL A 334 -1.27 -19.07 -3.16
C VAL A 334 -0.93 -18.91 -4.64
N ASP A 335 0.32 -19.14 -5.03
CA ASP A 335 0.78 -19.13 -6.41
C ASP A 335 0.40 -20.43 -7.15
N ALA A 336 -0.29 -20.26 -8.29
CA ALA A 336 -0.66 -21.35 -9.18
C ALA A 336 0.46 -21.69 -10.19
N CYS A 337 1.43 -20.81 -10.34
CA CYS A 337 2.45 -20.77 -11.38
C CYS A 337 3.86 -20.55 -10.81
N LEU A 338 4.35 -21.48 -9.97
CA LEU A 338 5.65 -21.49 -9.23
C LEU A 338 6.96 -21.28 -10.05
N LEU A 339 6.87 -21.00 -11.34
CA LEU A 339 7.98 -20.82 -12.29
C LEU A 339 7.71 -19.68 -13.28
N THR A 340 7.04 -18.63 -12.84
CA THR A 340 6.83 -17.41 -13.62
C THR A 340 8.15 -16.67 -13.85
N PRO A 341 8.44 -16.24 -15.09
CA PRO A 341 9.67 -15.50 -15.36
C PRO A 341 9.73 -14.18 -14.58
N ARG A 342 10.86 -13.89 -13.94
CA ARG A 342 11.06 -12.62 -13.21
C ARG A 342 10.79 -11.40 -14.09
N GLN A 343 10.22 -10.37 -13.45
CA GLN A 343 9.92 -9.06 -14.04
C GLN A 343 8.86 -9.05 -15.15
N VAL A 344 8.00 -10.07 -15.19
CA VAL A 344 6.80 -10.05 -16.05
C VAL A 344 5.59 -9.59 -15.23
N PRO A 345 4.58 -8.96 -15.85
CA PRO A 345 3.30 -8.70 -15.19
C PRO A 345 2.60 -10.02 -14.85
N VAL A 346 2.17 -10.16 -13.59
CA VAL A 346 1.48 -11.36 -13.08
C VAL A 346 0.07 -11.03 -12.62
N GLU A 347 -0.80 -12.04 -12.70
CA GLU A 347 -2.14 -12.02 -12.11
C GLU A 347 -2.07 -12.34 -10.61
N VAL A 348 -3.19 -12.22 -9.89
CA VAL A 348 -3.28 -12.54 -8.45
C VAL A 348 -2.99 -14.01 -8.13
N SER A 349 -2.90 -14.87 -9.14
CA SER A 349 -2.55 -16.28 -8.99
C SER A 349 -1.08 -16.57 -9.29
N GLY A 350 -0.22 -15.54 -9.40
CA GLY A 350 1.19 -15.63 -9.79
C GLY A 350 1.43 -16.06 -11.23
N CYS A 351 0.38 -16.24 -12.04
CA CYS A 351 0.57 -16.58 -13.44
C CYS A 351 0.83 -15.33 -14.29
N SER A 352 1.77 -15.42 -15.23
CA SER A 352 2.04 -14.34 -16.19
C SER A 352 0.77 -13.95 -16.95
N GLN A 353 0.52 -12.64 -17.06
CA GLN A 353 -0.57 -12.10 -17.86
C GLN A 353 -0.45 -12.60 -19.31
N GLN A 354 -1.56 -13.13 -19.82
CA GLN A 354 -1.64 -13.59 -21.20
C GLN A 354 -1.82 -12.40 -22.14
N ASN A 355 -1.38 -12.58 -23.38
CA ASN A 355 -1.57 -11.58 -24.42
C ASN A 355 -3.02 -11.55 -24.90
N ASP A 356 -3.61 -10.36 -24.97
CA ASP A 356 -4.97 -10.18 -25.46
C ASP A 356 -5.00 -10.19 -26.99
N ALA A 357 -6.03 -10.82 -27.57
CA ALA A 357 -6.17 -10.85 -29.02
C ALA A 357 -6.79 -9.53 -29.54
N PRO A 358 -6.36 -9.03 -30.71
CA PRO A 358 -6.90 -7.78 -31.27
C PRO A 358 -8.41 -7.83 -31.47
N ARG A 359 -9.08 -6.70 -31.24
CA ARG A 359 -10.53 -6.57 -31.45
C ARG A 359 -10.82 -5.85 -32.76
N ILE A 360 -11.54 -6.53 -33.66
CA ILE A 360 -11.87 -6.01 -34.99
C ILE A 360 -13.28 -5.41 -34.99
N PHE A 361 -13.40 -4.19 -35.50
CA PHE A 361 -14.67 -3.51 -35.80
C PHE A 361 -14.74 -3.22 -37.30
N LEU A 362 -15.86 -3.55 -37.93
CA LEU A 362 -16.09 -3.32 -39.36
C LEU A 362 -17.37 -2.49 -39.52
N ASP A 363 -17.33 -1.44 -40.35
CA ASP A 363 -18.53 -0.71 -40.75
C ASP A 363 -19.15 -1.37 -41.97
N GLU A 364 -20.09 -2.28 -41.71
CA GLU A 364 -20.77 -3.03 -42.77
C GLU A 364 -21.72 -2.17 -43.61
N SER A 365 -22.12 -0.98 -43.13
CA SER A 365 -23.00 -0.09 -43.89
C SER A 365 -22.33 0.43 -45.18
N VAL A 366 -21.01 0.59 -45.14
CA VAL A 366 -20.19 1.02 -46.28
C VAL A 366 -20.00 -0.12 -47.29
N LEU A 367 -20.02 -1.38 -46.83
CA LEU A 367 -19.92 -2.55 -47.71
C LEU A 367 -21.15 -2.75 -48.59
N MET A 368 -22.33 -2.28 -48.15
CA MET A 368 -23.60 -2.44 -48.88
C MET A 368 -23.83 -1.37 -49.96
N SER A 369 -22.99 -0.33 -50.03
CA SER A 369 -23.17 0.86 -50.87
C SER A 369 -21.95 1.07 -51.77
N HIS A 370 -21.91 0.44 -52.95
CA HIS A 370 -20.82 0.66 -53.91
C HIS A 370 -21.33 0.97 -55.33
N ASP A 371 -20.65 1.88 -56.03
CA ASP A 371 -20.96 2.34 -57.41
C ASP A 371 -20.53 1.33 -58.49
N ASN A 372 -20.52 0.02 -58.19
CA ASN A 372 -20.01 -1.09 -59.03
C ASN A 372 -18.55 -0.95 -59.55
N GLU A 373 -17.82 0.12 -59.22
CA GLU A 373 -16.43 0.34 -59.66
C GLU A 373 -15.41 0.08 -58.54
N THR A 374 -15.71 0.52 -57.30
CA THR A 374 -14.81 0.39 -56.14
C THR A 374 -15.54 -0.06 -54.89
N ILE A 375 -14.98 -1.04 -54.16
CA ILE A 375 -15.50 -1.53 -52.88
C ILE A 375 -14.59 -1.03 -51.77
N SER A 376 -15.14 -0.25 -50.83
CA SER A 376 -14.40 0.28 -49.68
C SER A 376 -14.68 -0.52 -48.43
N ILE A 377 -13.64 -1.13 -47.85
CA ILE A 377 -13.70 -1.87 -46.58
C ILE A 377 -13.21 -0.93 -45.48
N LEU A 378 -14.14 -0.40 -44.68
CA LEU A 378 -13.87 0.50 -43.57
C LEU A 378 -13.86 -0.28 -42.25
N PHE A 379 -12.72 -0.33 -41.58
CA PHE A 379 -12.55 -1.11 -40.35
C PHE A 379 -11.66 -0.37 -39.33
N SER A 380 -11.74 -0.78 -38.06
CA SER A 380 -10.86 -0.34 -36.98
C SER A 380 -10.45 -1.57 -36.18
N ILE A 381 -9.19 -1.65 -35.80
CA ILE A 381 -8.68 -2.69 -34.90
C ILE A 381 -8.18 -1.98 -33.64
N LEU A 382 -8.62 -2.48 -32.49
CA LEU A 382 -8.25 -1.99 -31.17
C LEU A 382 -7.33 -3.01 -30.52
N ASP A 383 -6.13 -2.56 -30.14
CA ASP A 383 -5.10 -3.35 -29.47
C ASP A 383 -4.07 -2.38 -28.84
N ASP A 384 -3.45 -2.78 -27.73
CA ASP A 384 -2.40 -1.97 -27.09
C ASP A 384 -1.04 -2.11 -27.82
N ASP A 385 -0.87 -3.20 -28.57
CA ASP A 385 0.32 -3.54 -29.35
C ASP A 385 0.17 -3.22 -30.85
N VAL A 386 1.27 -3.42 -31.58
CA VAL A 386 1.31 -3.24 -33.03
C VAL A 386 0.70 -4.47 -33.72
N VAL A 387 -0.36 -4.24 -34.51
CA VAL A 387 -1.10 -5.32 -35.17
C VAL A 387 -0.78 -5.40 -36.66
N ASN A 388 -0.52 -6.61 -37.15
CA ASN A 388 -0.49 -6.92 -38.58
C ASN A 388 -1.88 -7.37 -39.05
N ALA A 389 -2.52 -6.57 -39.88
CA ALA A 389 -3.86 -6.82 -40.40
C ALA A 389 -3.79 -7.21 -41.88
N THR A 390 -4.41 -8.34 -42.23
CA THR A 390 -4.57 -8.79 -43.62
C THR A 390 -6.06 -8.87 -43.96
N ILE A 391 -6.45 -8.22 -45.05
CA ILE A 391 -7.84 -8.13 -45.48
C ILE A 391 -7.94 -8.85 -46.82
N VAL A 392 -8.90 -9.77 -46.95
CA VAL A 392 -9.12 -10.56 -48.16
C VAL A 392 -10.62 -10.64 -48.48
N LEU A 393 -10.95 -10.70 -49.77
CA LEU A 393 -12.28 -11.06 -50.22
C LEU A 393 -12.28 -12.53 -50.63
N GLN A 394 -13.24 -13.29 -50.10
CA GLN A 394 -13.39 -14.71 -50.40
C GLN A 394 -14.79 -15.00 -50.97
N SER A 395 -14.84 -15.74 -52.08
CA SER A 395 -16.10 -16.13 -52.71
C SER A 395 -16.73 -17.34 -52.01
N ASP A 396 -18.06 -17.41 -51.97
CA ASP A 396 -18.80 -18.54 -51.38
C ASP A 396 -18.84 -19.82 -52.25
N GLY A 397 -18.27 -19.79 -53.47
CA GLY A 397 -18.28 -20.93 -54.41
C GLY A 397 -17.16 -21.97 -54.19
N LEU A 398 -17.31 -23.16 -54.80
CA LEU A 398 -16.26 -24.20 -54.87
C LEU A 398 -15.72 -24.33 -56.31
N PRO A 399 -14.41 -24.17 -56.55
CA PRO A 399 -13.36 -23.81 -55.60
C PRO A 399 -13.49 -22.35 -55.11
N THR A 400 -13.09 -22.09 -53.87
CA THR A 400 -13.10 -20.76 -53.27
C THR A 400 -12.06 -19.88 -53.98
N LYS A 401 -12.53 -18.75 -54.51
CA LYS A 401 -11.67 -17.69 -55.03
C LYS A 401 -11.28 -16.76 -53.88
N ARG A 402 -10.05 -16.28 -53.89
CA ARG A 402 -9.49 -15.33 -52.92
C ARG A 402 -8.89 -14.15 -53.67
N VAL A 403 -9.19 -12.95 -53.20
CA VAL A 403 -8.58 -11.69 -53.64
C VAL A 403 -7.95 -11.05 -52.42
N ASP A 404 -6.63 -10.82 -52.46
CA ASP A 404 -5.93 -10.11 -51.40
C ASP A 404 -6.14 -8.61 -51.60
N VAL A 405 -6.73 -7.95 -50.60
CA VAL A 405 -7.13 -6.54 -50.70
C VAL A 405 -5.99 -5.64 -50.22
N CYS A 406 -5.58 -5.82 -48.98
CA CYS A 406 -4.51 -5.03 -48.39
C CYS A 406 -3.87 -5.77 -47.21
N SER A 407 -2.65 -5.37 -46.88
CA SER A 407 -1.96 -5.76 -45.65
C SER A 407 -1.36 -4.52 -45.03
N LEU A 408 -1.69 -4.29 -43.76
CA LEU A 408 -1.40 -3.03 -43.06
C LEU A 408 -0.82 -3.34 -41.69
N LEU A 409 0.08 -2.47 -41.24
CA LEU A 409 0.63 -2.50 -39.89
C LEU A 409 -0.01 -1.36 -39.11
N ILE A 410 -0.84 -1.72 -38.13
CA ILE A 410 -1.64 -0.80 -37.33
C ILE A 410 -0.87 -0.49 -36.05
N THR A 411 -0.60 0.79 -35.82
CA THR A 411 0.16 1.30 -34.66
C THR A 411 -0.68 2.23 -33.79
N ASN A 412 -1.92 2.51 -34.20
CA ASN A 412 -2.82 3.41 -33.50
C ASN A 412 -4.29 3.10 -33.79
N ASP A 413 -5.11 3.25 -32.75
CA ASP A 413 -6.56 3.10 -32.84
C ASP A 413 -7.16 4.17 -33.73
N SER A 414 -7.46 3.79 -34.97
CA SER A 414 -8.10 4.66 -35.93
C SER A 414 -8.74 3.85 -37.05
N TRP A 415 -9.85 4.38 -37.58
CA TRP A 415 -10.49 3.83 -38.75
C TRP A 415 -9.54 3.84 -39.95
N LYS A 416 -9.40 2.68 -40.60
CA LYS A 416 -8.65 2.45 -41.82
C LYS A 416 -9.60 2.03 -42.93
N THR A 417 -9.23 2.36 -44.15
CA THR A 417 -9.99 1.99 -45.35
C THR A 417 -9.08 1.25 -46.31
N CYS A 418 -9.57 0.14 -46.85
CA CYS A 418 -8.97 -0.51 -48.00
C CYS A 418 -9.97 -0.57 -49.14
N ASP A 419 -9.57 -0.03 -50.29
CA ASP A 419 -10.40 0.03 -51.47
C ASP A 419 -9.99 -1.06 -52.45
N VAL A 420 -10.97 -1.71 -53.07
CA VAL A 420 -10.80 -2.71 -54.12
C VAL A 420 -11.39 -2.17 -55.40
N VAL A 421 -10.57 -2.06 -56.44
CA VAL A 421 -10.99 -1.64 -57.78
C VAL A 421 -11.36 -2.89 -58.58
N ILE A 422 -12.64 -3.05 -58.92
CA ILE A 422 -13.17 -4.31 -59.45
C ILE A 422 -12.45 -4.75 -60.73
N ASP A 423 -12.19 -3.82 -61.65
CA ASP A 423 -11.55 -4.11 -62.94
C ASP A 423 -10.06 -4.48 -62.83
N GLN A 424 -9.39 -4.09 -61.74
CA GLN A 424 -7.95 -4.28 -61.57
C GLN A 424 -7.64 -5.45 -60.64
N ASP A 425 -8.27 -5.48 -59.47
CA ASP A 425 -7.88 -6.38 -58.38
C ASP A 425 -8.48 -7.77 -58.53
N PHE A 426 -9.59 -7.90 -59.26
CA PHE A 426 -10.15 -9.21 -59.54
C PHE A 426 -9.46 -9.91 -60.70
N PHE A 427 -8.65 -9.25 -61.55
CA PHE A 427 -8.02 -9.92 -62.68
C PHE A 427 -7.04 -11.03 -62.23
N PRO A 428 -7.12 -12.27 -62.75
CA PRO A 428 -7.90 -12.76 -63.91
C PRO A 428 -9.27 -13.41 -63.55
N LEU A 429 -9.71 -13.29 -62.30
CA LEU A 429 -10.98 -13.81 -61.79
C LEU A 429 -12.17 -12.94 -62.23
N ASN A 430 -13.34 -13.57 -62.44
CA ASN A 430 -14.60 -12.85 -62.56
C ASN A 430 -15.07 -12.44 -61.15
N ALA A 431 -15.34 -11.14 -60.97
CA ALA A 431 -15.85 -10.53 -59.74
C ALA A 431 -17.34 -10.80 -59.49
N GLU A 432 -18.10 -11.21 -60.50
CA GLU A 432 -19.54 -11.46 -60.35
C GLU A 432 -19.83 -12.57 -59.33
N GLY A 433 -20.72 -12.28 -58.38
CA GLY A 433 -21.21 -13.24 -57.38
C GLY A 433 -21.11 -12.75 -55.94
N ASN A 434 -21.19 -13.71 -55.02
CA ASN A 434 -21.21 -13.49 -53.58
C ASN A 434 -19.81 -13.59 -52.98
N TRP A 435 -19.41 -12.55 -52.26
CA TRP A 435 -18.13 -12.40 -51.59
C TRP A 435 -18.31 -12.06 -50.13
N THR A 436 -17.32 -12.43 -49.32
CA THR A 436 -17.24 -12.05 -47.90
C THR A 436 -15.89 -11.42 -47.63
N ALA A 437 -15.87 -10.33 -46.87
CA ALA A 437 -14.65 -9.73 -46.39
C ALA A 437 -14.19 -10.50 -45.15
N LEU A 438 -12.95 -10.98 -45.20
CA LEU A 438 -12.27 -11.61 -44.08
C LEU A 438 -11.11 -10.73 -43.65
N ILE A 439 -11.15 -10.30 -42.40
CA ILE A 439 -10.07 -9.55 -41.76
C ILE A 439 -9.39 -10.50 -40.79
N LEU A 440 -8.09 -10.71 -40.97
CA LEU A 440 -7.25 -11.42 -40.01
C LEU A 440 -6.31 -10.40 -39.39
N ALA A 441 -6.43 -10.23 -38.07
CA ALA A 441 -5.57 -9.38 -37.26
C ALA A 441 -4.66 -10.28 -36.42
N THR A 442 -3.37 -10.09 -36.53
CA THR A 442 -2.36 -10.79 -35.72
C THR A 442 -1.56 -9.75 -34.98
N ASP A 443 -1.66 -9.74 -33.65
CA ASP A 443 -0.78 -8.94 -32.82
C ASP A 443 0.68 -9.46 -33.01
N LEU A 444 1.62 -8.53 -33.17
CA LEU A 444 3.04 -8.84 -33.31
C LEU A 444 3.75 -9.09 -31.97
N ASN A 445 3.01 -9.00 -30.86
CA ASN A 445 3.42 -9.24 -29.49
C ASN A 445 4.67 -8.47 -29.11
N SER A 446 4.49 -7.31 -28.47
CA SER A 446 5.61 -6.50 -28.01
C SER A 446 6.29 -7.08 -26.75
N SER A 447 5.62 -8.00 -26.07
CA SER A 447 6.05 -8.59 -24.81
C SER A 447 6.94 -9.81 -25.01
N SER A 448 8.01 -9.92 -24.22
CA SER A 448 9.01 -10.99 -24.36
C SER A 448 8.57 -12.33 -23.75
N TRP A 449 7.47 -12.36 -23.00
CA TRP A 449 7.02 -13.53 -22.22
C TRP A 449 5.74 -14.20 -22.75
N THR A 450 5.06 -13.59 -23.71
CA THR A 450 3.84 -14.11 -24.33
C THR A 450 4.08 -14.58 -25.77
N THR A 451 3.02 -15.08 -26.42
CA THR A 451 3.03 -15.40 -27.86
C THR A 451 2.04 -14.50 -28.63
N PRO A 452 2.26 -14.27 -29.93
CA PRO A 452 1.30 -13.59 -30.80
C PRO A 452 -0.12 -14.16 -30.70
N ALA A 453 -1.10 -13.30 -30.47
CA ALA A 453 -2.51 -13.64 -30.50
C ALA A 453 -3.14 -13.16 -31.82
N SER A 454 -4.20 -13.84 -32.28
CA SER A 454 -4.86 -13.47 -33.53
C SER A 454 -6.38 -13.61 -33.48
N THR A 455 -7.06 -12.67 -34.10
CA THR A 455 -8.52 -12.66 -34.27
C THR A 455 -8.86 -12.62 -35.76
N SER A 456 -9.92 -13.29 -36.17
CA SER A 456 -10.50 -13.10 -37.51
C SER A 456 -11.93 -12.61 -37.43
N TYR A 457 -12.30 -11.74 -38.36
CA TYR A 457 -13.66 -11.23 -38.55
C TYR A 457 -14.13 -11.59 -39.96
N ARG A 458 -15.38 -12.04 -40.08
CA ARG A 458 -16.03 -12.34 -41.35
C ARG A 458 -17.30 -11.50 -41.48
N SER A 459 -17.37 -10.68 -42.52
CA SER A 459 -18.53 -9.85 -42.82
C SER A 459 -19.72 -10.65 -43.33
N ASP A 460 -20.87 -9.99 -43.37
CA ASP A 460 -22.00 -10.40 -44.20
C ASP A 460 -21.64 -10.46 -45.69
N THR A 461 -22.46 -11.18 -46.46
CA THR A 461 -22.25 -11.40 -47.90
C THR A 461 -22.54 -10.15 -48.72
N LEU A 462 -21.54 -9.76 -49.51
CA LEU A 462 -21.57 -8.73 -50.54
C LEU A 462 -21.84 -9.39 -51.89
N THR A 463 -22.78 -8.87 -52.69
CA THR A 463 -23.02 -9.33 -54.05
C THR A 463 -22.55 -8.28 -55.06
N ILE A 464 -21.61 -8.67 -55.92
CA ILE A 464 -21.10 -7.80 -56.98
C ILE A 464 -21.86 -8.09 -58.27
N HIS A 465 -22.50 -7.07 -58.83
CA HIS A 465 -23.12 -7.09 -60.15
C HIS A 465 -22.29 -6.26 -61.13
N PRO A 466 -21.79 -6.82 -62.23
CA PRO A 466 -21.07 -6.02 -63.22
C PRO A 466 -22.01 -4.99 -63.86
N ASN A 467 -21.51 -3.77 -64.08
CA ASN A 467 -22.19 -2.80 -64.93
C ASN A 467 -22.30 -3.38 -66.36
N GLU A 468 -23.52 -3.46 -66.92
CA GLU A 468 -23.67 -3.72 -68.35
C GLU A 468 -22.90 -2.65 -69.12
N PRO A 469 -22.00 -3.01 -70.07
CA PRO A 469 -21.34 -2.02 -70.88
C PRO A 469 -22.43 -1.27 -71.66
N VAL A 470 -22.56 0.03 -71.41
CA VAL A 470 -23.46 0.90 -72.19
C VAL A 470 -23.04 0.76 -73.64
N LEU A 471 -23.88 0.11 -74.45
CA LEU A 471 -23.68 -0.01 -75.88
C LEU A 471 -23.72 1.41 -76.45
N ALA A 472 -22.56 2.02 -76.63
CA ALA A 472 -22.43 3.33 -77.23
C ALA A 472 -23.00 3.25 -78.64
N THR A 473 -24.24 3.68 -78.80
CA THR A 473 -24.86 3.86 -80.10
C THR A 473 -24.11 4.99 -80.79
N TYR A 474 -23.20 4.62 -81.69
CA TYR A 474 -22.53 5.54 -82.60
C TYR A 474 -23.60 6.10 -83.56
N ARG A 475 -24.29 7.16 -83.13
CA ARG A 475 -25.10 7.99 -84.03
C ARG A 475 -24.15 8.88 -84.80
N ASN A 476 -23.97 8.55 -86.08
CA ASN A 476 -23.42 9.46 -87.08
C ASN A 476 -24.12 10.83 -86.97
N SER A 477 -23.36 11.86 -86.60
CA SER A 477 -23.74 13.23 -86.88
C SER A 477 -22.78 13.76 -87.94
N ASP A 478 -23.25 13.71 -89.18
CA ASP A 478 -22.83 14.65 -90.19
C ASP A 478 -23.23 16.06 -89.78
N SER A 479 -22.37 17.02 -90.16
CA SER A 479 -22.52 18.48 -90.19
C SER A 479 -22.11 19.31 -88.95
N LEU A 480 -20.98 20.01 -89.16
CA LEU A 480 -20.49 21.20 -88.44
C LEU A 480 -21.58 22.27 -88.20
N PRO A 481 -21.38 23.14 -87.18
CA PRO A 481 -20.95 24.49 -87.54
C PRO A 481 -19.78 25.01 -86.70
N ALA A 482 -18.67 25.30 -87.38
CA ALA A 482 -17.55 26.11 -86.88
C ALA A 482 -17.93 27.61 -86.79
N ILE A 483 -19.00 27.93 -86.04
CA ILE A 483 -19.51 29.31 -85.92
C ILE A 483 -19.36 29.87 -84.48
N ALA A 484 -19.00 29.06 -83.48
CA ALA A 484 -18.84 29.55 -82.11
C ALA A 484 -17.42 30.06 -81.75
N ILE A 485 -16.41 29.87 -82.61
CA ILE A 485 -15.02 30.23 -82.31
C ILE A 485 -14.55 31.49 -83.08
N LEU A 486 -15.27 31.91 -84.14
CA LEU A 486 -14.94 33.15 -84.88
C LEU A 486 -15.55 34.43 -84.29
N THR A 487 -16.55 34.33 -83.41
CA THR A 487 -17.24 35.50 -82.82
C THR A 487 -16.55 36.05 -81.58
N SER A 488 -15.72 35.27 -80.88
CA SER A 488 -14.94 35.74 -79.72
C SER A 488 -13.64 36.43 -80.11
N ILE A 489 -13.00 36.03 -81.21
CA ILE A 489 -11.74 36.60 -81.68
C ILE A 489 -11.96 37.95 -82.40
N THR A 490 -13.08 38.12 -83.10
CA THR A 490 -13.40 39.38 -83.81
C THR A 490 -13.76 40.53 -82.86
N VAL A 491 -14.39 40.26 -81.72
CA VAL A 491 -14.73 41.28 -80.71
C VAL A 491 -13.49 41.76 -79.93
N ALA A 492 -12.53 40.86 -79.64
CA ALA A 492 -11.30 41.22 -78.95
C ALA A 492 -10.37 42.10 -79.82
N VAL A 493 -10.29 41.83 -81.13
CA VAL A 493 -9.50 42.65 -82.06
C VAL A 493 -10.12 44.03 -82.27
N LEU A 494 -11.45 44.14 -82.32
CA LEU A 494 -12.14 45.43 -82.48
C LEU A 494 -11.98 46.34 -81.24
N LEU A 495 -12.02 45.77 -80.04
CA LEU A 495 -11.77 46.51 -78.79
C LEU A 495 -10.30 46.95 -78.65
N GLY A 496 -9.35 46.13 -79.12
CA GLY A 496 -7.94 46.49 -79.18
C GLY A 496 -7.66 47.69 -80.07
N PHE A 497 -8.24 47.73 -81.28
CA PHE A 497 -8.07 48.86 -82.20
C PHE A 497 -8.72 50.16 -81.69
N ILE A 498 -9.86 50.09 -81.00
CA ILE A 498 -10.51 51.26 -80.40
C ILE A 498 -9.68 51.83 -79.25
N ALA A 499 -9.12 50.97 -78.38
CA ALA A 499 -8.24 51.42 -77.30
C ALA A 499 -6.95 52.08 -77.82
N GLN A 500 -6.37 51.53 -78.89
CA GLN A 500 -5.17 52.09 -79.53
C GLN A 500 -5.45 53.42 -80.26
N TYR A 501 -6.64 53.58 -80.86
CA TYR A 501 -7.07 54.83 -81.48
C TYR A 501 -7.37 55.94 -80.45
N VAL A 502 -7.97 55.59 -79.30
CA VAL A 502 -8.21 56.55 -78.19
C VAL A 502 -6.90 56.99 -77.52
N ALA A 503 -5.94 56.08 -77.36
CA ALA A 503 -4.59 56.43 -76.87
C ALA A 503 -3.84 57.34 -77.85
N TYR A 504 -3.88 57.05 -79.15
CA TYR A 504 -3.27 57.88 -80.19
C TYR A 504 -3.89 59.28 -80.30
N ARG A 505 -5.19 59.45 -80.00
CA ARG A 505 -5.86 60.75 -80.02
C ARG A 505 -5.54 61.61 -78.80
N LYS A 506 -5.35 61.00 -77.62
CA LYS A 506 -4.92 61.69 -76.39
C LYS A 506 -3.48 62.22 -76.45
N GLU A 507 -2.63 61.61 -77.27
CA GLU A 507 -1.22 62.04 -77.43
C GLU A 507 -1.05 63.18 -78.46
N LYS A 508 -2.10 63.50 -79.23
CA LYS A 508 -2.06 64.49 -80.32
C LYS A 508 -2.87 65.77 -80.05
N GLU A 509 -3.69 65.77 -79.00
CA GLU A 509 -4.38 66.95 -78.46
C GLU A 509 -3.88 67.16 -77.03
N GLY A 510 -2.79 67.91 -76.88
CA GLY A 510 -2.13 68.12 -75.60
C GLY A 510 -3.02 68.79 -74.55
N ILE A 511 -3.25 68.07 -73.46
CA ILE A 511 -3.40 68.58 -72.09
C ILE A 511 -2.62 67.64 -71.17
#